data_AF-A0A1Y2SLK1-F1
#
_entry.id   AF-A0A1Y2SLK1-F1
#
_cell.length_a   1.000
_cell.length_b   1.000
_cell.length_c   1.000
_cell.angle_alpha   90.00
_cell.angle_beta   90.00
_cell.angle_gamma   90.00
#
_symmetry.space_group_name_H-M   'P 1'
#
loop_
_entity.id
_entity.type
_entity.pdbx_description
1 polymer ?
#
loop_
_entity_poly.entity_id
_entity_poly.type
_entity_poly.pdbx_seq_one_letter_code
_entity_poly.pdbx_strand_id
1 'polypeptide(L)'
;MPKRLVDPDKINEVFAHLNESSDNHALYVSLMGGTDITNQIKGLALSPGYRMVRVDGRLEEWISQSHFELALINDVSKEVVYYNRVVIQPDVVLNCRPVTQILVWRIRTVQHRAVLRDLAGKVFFDYLIERYNVIVSDMNQTTDGMAFWQDRMYDALAYNMYVYAYDMVSCELRKILTQDDVSRQEVWLWGDPEHHQNRLAIISKYELPIQ
;
A
#
# COMPACT_ATOMS: atom_id res chain seq x y z
N MET A 1 -10.70 -11.28 14.42
CA MET A 1 -9.43 -10.58 14.69
C MET A 1 -8.62 -10.56 13.40
N PRO A 2 -8.18 -9.40 12.89
CA PRO A 2 -7.27 -9.34 11.76
C PRO A 2 -5.99 -10.09 12.16
N LYS A 3 -5.61 -11.11 11.39
CA LYS A 3 -4.36 -11.83 11.62
C LYS A 3 -3.20 -10.91 11.27
N ARG A 4 -2.10 -10.98 12.01
CA ARG A 4 -0.82 -10.41 11.60
C ARG A 4 -0.52 -10.90 10.18
N LEU A 5 -0.57 -10.02 9.19
CA LEU A 5 -0.61 -10.42 7.79
C LEU A 5 0.76 -10.84 7.28
N VAL A 6 1.85 -10.26 7.81
CA VAL A 6 3.23 -10.58 7.43
C VAL A 6 4.17 -10.38 8.62
N ASP A 7 5.29 -11.12 8.63
CA ASP A 7 6.40 -11.00 9.58
C ASP A 7 7.42 -9.96 9.06
N PRO A 8 7.82 -8.93 9.85
CA PRO A 8 8.79 -7.92 9.43
C PRO A 8 10.09 -8.45 8.85
N ASP A 9 10.64 -9.53 9.42
CA ASP A 9 11.91 -10.10 8.97
C ASP A 9 11.76 -10.71 7.56
N LYS A 10 10.60 -11.31 7.29
CA LYS A 10 10.25 -11.82 5.96
C LYS A 10 10.04 -10.70 4.94
N ILE A 11 9.57 -9.52 5.36
CA ILE A 11 9.45 -8.36 4.45
C ILE A 11 10.84 -7.88 4.02
N ASN A 12 11.79 -7.78 4.95
CA ASN A 12 13.15 -7.36 4.64
C ASN A 12 13.87 -8.36 3.72
N GLU A 13 13.67 -9.66 3.94
CA GLU A 13 14.17 -10.71 3.05
C GLU A 13 13.59 -10.56 1.64
N VAL A 14 12.27 -10.37 1.50
CA VAL A 14 11.63 -10.10 0.20
C VAL A 14 12.22 -8.85 -0.45
N PHE A 15 12.45 -7.76 0.29
CA PHE A 15 13.07 -6.56 -0.26
C PHE A 15 14.51 -6.79 -0.72
N ALA A 16 15.28 -7.62 -0.01
CA ALA A 16 16.64 -7.97 -0.42
C ALA A 16 16.61 -8.72 -1.76
N HIS A 17 15.76 -9.72 -1.89
CA HIS A 17 15.55 -10.47 -3.14
C HIS A 17 15.11 -9.56 -4.29
N LEU A 18 14.19 -8.61 -4.05
CA LEU A 18 13.75 -7.68 -5.11
C LEU A 18 14.86 -6.76 -5.64
N ASN A 19 15.90 -6.51 -4.84
CA ASN A 19 17.07 -5.73 -5.25
C ASN A 19 18.12 -6.59 -5.98
N GLU A 20 18.06 -7.92 -5.89
CA GLU A 20 18.94 -8.83 -6.63
C GLU A 20 18.43 -9.00 -8.06
N SER A 21 19.30 -8.81 -9.06
CA SER A 21 18.88 -8.80 -10.48
C SER A 21 18.25 -10.13 -10.94
N SER A 22 18.76 -11.27 -10.48
CA SER A 22 18.26 -12.62 -10.78
C SER A 22 16.82 -12.81 -10.27
N ASP A 23 16.59 -12.51 -9.00
CA ASP A 23 15.29 -12.64 -8.33
C ASP A 23 14.28 -11.62 -8.84
N ASN A 24 14.72 -10.39 -9.11
CA ASN A 24 13.89 -9.36 -9.74
C ASN A 24 13.41 -9.81 -11.13
N HIS A 25 14.32 -10.38 -11.93
CA HIS A 25 13.98 -10.92 -13.24
C HIS A 25 13.03 -12.12 -13.14
N ALA A 26 13.24 -13.02 -12.17
CA ALA A 26 12.33 -14.13 -11.91
C ALA A 26 10.93 -13.62 -11.53
N LEU A 27 10.84 -12.59 -10.69
CA LEU A 27 9.57 -11.95 -10.38
C LEU A 27 8.94 -11.33 -11.63
N TYR A 28 9.69 -10.62 -12.46
CA TYR A 28 9.20 -10.09 -13.74
C TYR A 28 8.55 -11.19 -14.58
N VAL A 29 9.22 -12.34 -14.76
CA VAL A 29 8.66 -13.47 -15.53
C VAL A 29 7.35 -13.97 -14.93
N SER A 30 7.23 -13.99 -13.60
CA SER A 30 5.99 -14.42 -12.95
C SER A 30 4.84 -13.40 -13.06
N LEU A 31 5.16 -12.12 -13.28
CA LEU A 31 4.18 -11.02 -13.30
C LEU A 31 3.83 -10.56 -14.72
N MET A 32 4.67 -10.82 -15.72
CA MET A 32 4.51 -10.25 -17.07
C MET A 32 3.21 -10.67 -17.77
N GLY A 33 2.61 -11.81 -17.39
CA GLY A 33 1.30 -12.26 -17.86
C GLY A 33 0.10 -11.63 -17.16
N GLY A 34 0.33 -10.76 -16.18
CA GLY A 34 -0.72 -10.03 -15.47
C GLY A 34 -1.52 -9.09 -16.35
N THR A 35 -2.71 -8.73 -15.88
CA THR A 35 -3.60 -7.80 -16.59
C THR A 35 -2.97 -6.41 -16.62
N ASP A 36 -2.83 -5.82 -17.80
CA ASP A 36 -2.37 -4.42 -17.93
C ASP A 36 -3.46 -3.47 -17.43
N ILE A 37 -3.13 -2.71 -16.39
CA ILE A 37 -4.01 -1.73 -15.75
C ILE A 37 -3.48 -0.30 -15.92
N THR A 38 -2.50 -0.06 -16.79
CA THR A 38 -1.89 1.27 -16.98
C THR A 38 -2.94 2.34 -17.26
N ASN A 39 -3.86 2.06 -18.20
CA ASN A 39 -4.94 2.96 -18.59
C ASN A 39 -6.05 3.11 -17.52
N GLN A 40 -5.99 2.30 -16.46
CA GLN A 40 -6.93 2.32 -15.36
C GLN A 40 -6.49 3.23 -14.21
N ILE A 41 -5.25 3.74 -14.25
CA ILE A 41 -4.69 4.68 -13.28
C ILE A 41 -4.71 6.08 -13.91
N LYS A 42 -5.57 6.95 -13.38
CA LYS A 42 -5.79 8.29 -13.95
C LYS A 42 -4.49 9.09 -13.97
N GLY A 43 -4.18 9.70 -15.12
CA GLY A 43 -3.00 10.57 -15.27
C GLY A 43 -1.65 9.86 -15.18
N LEU A 44 -1.62 8.52 -15.24
CA LEU A 44 -0.37 7.76 -15.29
C LEU A 44 0.21 7.78 -16.71
N ALA A 45 1.22 8.63 -16.92
CA ALA A 45 2.00 8.65 -18.15
C ALA A 45 3.30 7.86 -17.95
N LEU A 46 3.49 6.80 -18.75
CA LEU A 46 4.67 5.94 -18.69
C LEU A 46 5.51 6.08 -19.97
N SER A 47 6.84 6.01 -19.82
CA SER A 47 7.74 5.88 -20.97
C SER A 47 7.52 4.54 -21.69
N PRO A 48 7.88 4.42 -22.98
CA PRO A 48 7.81 3.16 -23.70
C PRO A 48 8.52 2.02 -22.96
N GLY A 49 7.92 0.82 -23.01
CA GLY A 49 8.43 -0.37 -22.33
C GLY A 49 7.92 -0.53 -20.90
N TYR A 50 7.34 0.50 -20.28
CA TYR A 50 6.74 0.37 -18.95
C TYR A 50 5.25 0.12 -19.02
N ARG A 51 4.76 -0.76 -18.15
CA ARG A 51 3.32 -0.95 -17.91
C ARG A 51 3.05 -1.38 -16.49
N MET A 52 1.90 -0.95 -15.96
CA MET A 52 1.41 -1.41 -14.67
C MET A 52 0.58 -2.68 -14.87
N VAL A 53 0.96 -3.76 -14.19
CA VAL A 53 0.25 -5.04 -14.24
C VAL A 53 -0.42 -5.35 -12.90
N ARG A 54 -1.55 -6.06 -12.97
CA ARG A 54 -2.23 -6.67 -11.84
C ARG A 54 -2.20 -8.19 -11.97
N VAL A 55 -1.88 -8.87 -10.88
CA VAL A 55 -2.01 -10.33 -10.75
C VAL A 55 -2.82 -10.63 -9.49
N ASP A 56 -3.88 -11.42 -9.63
CA ASP A 56 -4.73 -11.85 -8.52
C ASP A 56 -4.32 -13.27 -8.08
N GLY A 57 -4.30 -13.54 -6.77
CA GLY A 57 -4.20 -14.91 -6.23
C GLY A 57 -2.86 -15.65 -6.38
N ARG A 58 -1.80 -15.02 -6.91
CA ARG A 58 -0.51 -15.70 -7.15
C ARG A 58 0.11 -16.31 -5.88
N LEU A 59 -0.23 -15.81 -4.70
CA LEU A 59 0.33 -16.20 -3.41
C LEU A 59 -0.71 -16.87 -2.49
N GLU A 60 -1.73 -17.50 -3.06
CA GLU A 60 -2.81 -18.20 -2.32
C GLU A 60 -2.30 -19.26 -1.33
N GLU A 61 -1.16 -19.89 -1.61
CA GLU A 61 -0.52 -20.83 -0.67
C GLU A 61 0.00 -20.16 0.62
N TRP A 62 0.25 -18.85 0.57
CA TRP A 62 0.85 -18.07 1.65
C TRP A 62 -0.13 -17.08 2.28
N ILE A 63 -1.12 -16.61 1.52
CA ILE A 63 -2.08 -15.59 1.92
C ILE A 63 -3.48 -16.13 1.75
N SER A 64 -4.11 -16.47 2.87
CA SER A 64 -5.46 -17.05 2.91
C SER A 64 -6.56 -16.08 2.48
N GLN A 65 -6.33 -14.78 2.60
CA GLN A 65 -7.27 -13.73 2.23
C GLN A 65 -7.20 -13.44 0.73
N SER A 66 -8.30 -12.93 0.16
CA SER A 66 -8.30 -12.40 -1.19
C SER A 66 -7.23 -11.31 -1.31
N HIS A 67 -6.34 -11.45 -2.29
CA HIS A 67 -5.20 -10.55 -2.45
C HIS A 67 -4.82 -10.43 -3.92
N PHE A 68 -4.08 -9.36 -4.20
CA PHE A 68 -3.53 -9.11 -5.52
C PHE A 68 -2.23 -8.33 -5.41
N GLU A 69 -1.47 -8.35 -6.50
CA GLU A 69 -0.21 -7.67 -6.65
C GLU A 69 -0.33 -6.66 -7.79
N LEU A 70 0.18 -5.46 -7.55
CA LEU A 70 0.36 -4.42 -8.55
C LEU A 70 1.85 -4.25 -8.78
N ALA A 71 2.27 -4.26 -10.03
CA ALA A 71 3.67 -4.08 -10.36
C ALA A 71 3.86 -3.16 -11.56
N LEU A 72 4.77 -2.19 -11.43
CA LEU A 72 5.30 -1.52 -12.61
C LEU A 72 6.47 -2.36 -13.12
N ILE A 73 6.34 -2.85 -14.33
CA ILE A 73 7.37 -3.64 -15.00
C ILE A 73 7.91 -2.89 -16.20
N ASN A 74 9.17 -3.18 -16.55
CA ASN A 74 9.79 -2.71 -17.77
C ASN A 74 10.07 -3.92 -18.68
N ASP A 75 9.35 -4.03 -19.79
CA ASP A 75 9.47 -5.16 -20.73
C ASP A 75 10.77 -5.11 -21.55
N VAL A 76 11.45 -3.95 -21.62
CA VAL A 76 12.75 -3.79 -22.30
C VAL A 76 13.88 -4.33 -21.44
N SER A 77 13.96 -3.90 -20.18
CA SER A 77 14.99 -4.38 -19.24
C SER A 77 14.60 -5.70 -18.56
N LYS A 78 13.33 -6.11 -18.66
CA LYS A 78 12.75 -7.30 -18.03
C LYS A 78 12.88 -7.30 -16.51
N GLU A 79 12.53 -6.17 -15.92
CA GLU A 79 12.65 -5.88 -14.49
C GLU A 79 11.32 -5.43 -13.89
N VAL A 80 11.13 -5.72 -12.60
CA VAL A 80 10.11 -5.12 -11.76
C VAL A 80 10.70 -3.88 -11.09
N VAL A 81 10.11 -2.71 -11.31
CA VAL A 81 10.64 -1.43 -10.80
C VAL A 81 9.81 -0.86 -9.64
N TYR A 82 8.55 -1.27 -9.54
CA TYR A 82 7.67 -1.01 -8.39
C TYR A 82 6.83 -2.24 -8.14
N TYR A 83 6.63 -2.57 -6.87
CA TYR A 83 5.86 -3.74 -6.45
C TYR A 83 5.03 -3.42 -5.22
N ASN A 84 3.74 -3.73 -5.29
CA ASN A 84 2.77 -3.45 -4.24
C ASN A 84 1.86 -4.65 -4.05
N ARG A 85 1.87 -5.23 -2.85
CA ARG A 85 1.01 -6.35 -2.48
C ARG A 85 -0.14 -5.85 -1.63
N VAL A 86 -1.34 -6.20 -2.05
CA VAL A 86 -2.58 -5.71 -1.47
C VAL A 86 -3.46 -6.87 -1.01
N VAL A 87 -3.90 -6.80 0.24
CA VAL A 87 -4.88 -7.73 0.80
C VAL A 87 -6.22 -7.04 0.88
N ILE A 88 -7.27 -7.73 0.46
CA ILE A 88 -8.66 -7.27 0.57
C ILE A 88 -9.22 -7.85 1.87
N GLN A 89 -9.65 -6.97 2.77
CA GLN A 89 -10.32 -7.34 4.01
C GLN A 89 -11.81 -7.03 3.83
N PRO A 90 -12.67 -8.00 3.55
CA PRO A 90 -14.10 -7.72 3.47
C PRO A 90 -14.61 -7.32 4.86
N ASP A 91 -15.19 -6.12 4.98
CA ASP A 91 -15.83 -5.66 6.21
C ASP A 91 -17.34 -5.54 5.98
N VAL A 92 -18.08 -6.41 6.68
CA VAL A 92 -19.54 -6.52 6.55
C VAL A 92 -20.25 -5.34 7.23
N VAL A 93 -19.64 -4.71 8.23
CA VAL A 93 -20.24 -3.62 9.02
C VAL A 93 -20.14 -2.30 8.26
N LEU A 94 -19.00 -2.03 7.63
CA LEU A 94 -18.78 -0.81 6.85
C LEU A 94 -19.37 -0.90 5.43
N ASN A 95 -19.93 -2.06 5.04
CA ASN A 95 -20.38 -2.37 3.67
C ASN A 95 -19.35 -1.95 2.61
N CYS A 96 -18.06 -2.09 2.94
CA CYS A 96 -16.96 -1.72 2.07
C CYS A 96 -15.92 -2.85 2.03
N ARG A 97 -14.98 -2.74 1.09
CA ARG A 97 -13.91 -3.74 0.90
C ARG A 97 -12.57 -3.08 1.15
N PRO A 98 -12.25 -2.72 2.42
CA PRO A 98 -11.00 -2.06 2.73
C PRO A 98 -9.83 -2.90 2.23
N VAL A 99 -8.83 -2.20 1.71
CA VAL A 99 -7.59 -2.82 1.28
C VAL A 99 -6.45 -2.42 2.18
N THR A 100 -5.54 -3.36 2.41
CA THR A 100 -4.31 -3.12 3.15
C THR A 100 -3.13 -3.34 2.22
N GLN A 101 -2.28 -2.32 2.11
CA GLN A 101 -0.99 -2.49 1.44
C GLN A 101 -0.02 -3.10 2.45
N ILE A 102 0.28 -4.39 2.26
CA ILE A 102 1.13 -5.16 3.17
C ILE A 102 2.60 -5.17 2.74
N LEU A 103 2.87 -4.76 1.49
CA LEU A 103 4.23 -4.64 0.98
C LEU A 103 4.24 -3.58 -0.12
N VAL A 104 5.08 -2.57 0.03
CA VAL A 104 5.33 -1.57 -1.02
C VAL A 104 6.83 -1.44 -1.20
N TRP A 105 7.31 -1.71 -2.41
CA TRP A 105 8.72 -1.68 -2.76
C TRP A 105 8.93 -0.95 -4.09
N ARG A 106 10.08 -0.30 -4.24
CA ARG A 106 10.53 0.33 -5.47
C ARG A 106 12.04 0.21 -5.61
N ILE A 107 12.51 -0.02 -6.84
CA ILE A 107 13.93 -0.03 -7.16
C ILE A 107 14.54 1.37 -6.96
N ARG A 108 15.80 1.45 -6.52
CA ARG A 108 16.48 2.73 -6.22
C ARG A 108 17.39 3.24 -7.34
N THR A 109 17.51 2.50 -8.45
CA THR A 109 18.42 2.84 -9.56
C THR A 109 17.96 4.11 -10.28
N VAL A 110 18.93 4.90 -10.75
CA VAL A 110 18.68 6.24 -11.32
C VAL A 110 17.80 6.17 -12.57
N GLN A 111 17.95 5.13 -13.38
CA GLN A 111 17.25 4.95 -14.65
C GLN A 111 15.71 4.93 -14.52
N HIS A 112 15.17 4.53 -13.37
CA HIS A 112 13.72 4.45 -13.14
C HIS A 112 13.16 5.62 -12.33
N ARG A 113 13.99 6.55 -11.84
CA ARG A 113 13.54 7.63 -10.95
C ARG A 113 12.43 8.47 -11.55
N ALA A 114 12.50 8.77 -12.84
CA ALA A 114 11.52 9.60 -13.51
C ALA A 114 10.11 8.97 -13.52
N VAL A 115 10.02 7.66 -13.79
CA VAL A 115 8.73 6.94 -13.87
C VAL A 115 8.18 6.59 -12.49
N LEU A 116 9.06 6.44 -11.49
CA LEU A 116 8.69 6.15 -10.10
C LEU A 116 8.24 7.39 -9.33
N ARG A 117 8.53 8.59 -9.82
CA ARG A 117 8.14 9.84 -9.18
C ARG A 117 6.61 9.91 -9.05
N ASP A 118 6.15 10.03 -7.82
CA ASP A 118 4.73 10.07 -7.43
C ASP A 118 3.91 8.82 -7.79
N LEU A 119 4.54 7.74 -8.28
CA LEU A 119 3.84 6.54 -8.72
C LEU A 119 3.04 5.91 -7.59
N ALA A 120 3.64 5.77 -6.41
CA ALA A 120 2.99 5.15 -5.26
C ALA A 120 1.75 5.95 -4.82
N GLY A 121 1.82 7.29 -4.88
CA GLY A 121 0.67 8.17 -4.63
C GLY A 121 -0.44 7.98 -5.67
N LYS A 122 -0.10 7.91 -6.96
CA LYS A 122 -1.08 7.62 -8.02
C LYS A 122 -1.72 6.24 -7.87
N VAL A 123 -0.94 5.21 -7.58
CA VAL A 123 -1.49 3.87 -7.31
C VAL A 123 -2.42 3.90 -6.09
N PHE A 124 -2.06 4.65 -5.05
CA PHE A 124 -2.88 4.82 -3.86
C PHE A 124 -4.21 5.54 -4.17
N PHE A 125 -4.14 6.74 -4.73
CA PHE A 125 -5.31 7.63 -4.89
C PHE A 125 -6.07 7.47 -6.20
N ASP A 126 -5.42 7.07 -7.30
CA ASP A 126 -6.08 6.97 -8.60
C ASP A 126 -6.46 5.53 -8.97
N TYR A 127 -5.98 4.53 -8.21
CA TYR A 127 -6.33 3.13 -8.42
C TYR A 127 -7.01 2.47 -7.23
N LEU A 128 -6.35 2.45 -6.06
CA LEU A 128 -6.82 1.70 -4.89
C LEU A 128 -8.02 2.39 -4.24
N ILE A 129 -7.89 3.65 -3.82
CA ILE A 129 -8.96 4.33 -3.08
C ILE A 129 -10.23 4.47 -3.94
N GLU A 130 -10.09 4.69 -5.25
CA GLU A 130 -11.22 4.79 -6.19
C GLU A 130 -12.02 3.49 -6.31
N ARG A 131 -11.37 2.33 -6.14
CA ARG A 131 -12.00 1.01 -6.29
C ARG A 131 -12.50 0.42 -4.98
N TYR A 132 -11.81 0.73 -3.89
CA TYR A 132 -12.01 0.06 -2.61
C TYR A 132 -12.53 0.98 -1.50
N ASN A 133 -12.59 2.29 -1.76
CA ASN A 133 -13.09 3.37 -0.91
C ASN A 133 -12.30 3.61 0.38
N VAL A 134 -11.68 2.57 0.94
CA VAL A 134 -10.96 2.59 2.22
C VAL A 134 -9.62 1.87 2.05
N ILE A 135 -8.55 2.50 2.53
CA ILE A 135 -7.23 1.89 2.63
C ILE A 135 -6.79 1.96 4.09
N VAL A 136 -6.28 0.84 4.59
CA VAL A 136 -5.84 0.68 5.98
C VAL A 136 -4.35 0.35 5.99
N SER A 137 -3.60 0.91 6.94
CA SER A 137 -2.19 0.57 7.14
C SER A 137 -2.02 -0.88 7.57
N ASP A 138 -0.84 -1.46 7.31
CA ASP A 138 -0.46 -2.70 7.97
C ASP A 138 0.00 -2.42 9.41
N MET A 139 -0.01 -3.46 10.25
CA MET A 139 0.46 -3.42 11.63
C MET A 139 1.99 -3.29 11.73
N ASN A 140 2.72 -3.73 10.71
CA ASN A 140 4.18 -3.63 10.68
C ASN A 140 4.59 -2.45 9.80
N GLN A 141 4.95 -1.34 10.42
CA GLN A 141 5.53 -0.20 9.71
C GLN A 141 7.04 -0.17 9.92
N THR A 142 7.79 -0.17 8.82
CA THR A 142 9.19 0.29 8.83
C THR A 142 9.22 1.82 8.92
N THR A 143 10.37 2.42 9.20
CA THR A 143 10.51 3.89 9.15
C THR A 143 10.08 4.48 7.81
N ASP A 144 10.45 3.83 6.70
CA ASP A 144 10.03 4.21 5.35
C ASP A 144 8.50 4.05 5.16
N GLY A 145 7.90 3.05 5.80
CA GLY A 145 6.44 2.82 5.80
C GLY A 145 5.67 3.89 6.57
N MET A 146 6.16 4.29 7.75
CA MET A 146 5.56 5.40 8.54
C MET A 146 5.59 6.70 7.74
N ALA A 147 6.74 7.08 7.19
CA ALA A 147 6.87 8.27 6.36
C ALA A 147 5.95 8.22 5.13
N PHE A 148 5.87 7.05 4.47
CA PHE A 148 4.95 6.85 3.35
C PHE A 148 3.48 7.11 3.76
N TRP A 149 3.04 6.58 4.90
CA TRP A 149 1.68 6.78 5.40
C TRP A 149 1.41 8.23 5.81
N GLN A 150 2.40 8.92 6.39
CA GLN A 150 2.29 10.35 6.68
C GLN A 150 2.04 11.16 5.41
N ASP A 151 2.85 10.94 4.37
CA ASP A 151 2.66 11.61 3.09
C ASP A 151 1.25 11.36 2.55
N ARG A 152 0.73 10.11 2.64
CA ARG A 152 -0.64 9.78 2.21
C ARG A 152 -1.70 10.45 3.07
N MET A 153 -1.50 10.60 4.37
CA MET A 153 -2.44 11.32 5.23
C MET A 153 -2.49 12.81 4.89
N TYR A 154 -1.35 13.44 4.63
CA TYR A 154 -1.31 14.84 4.17
C TYR A 154 -2.01 15.01 2.82
N ASP A 155 -1.73 14.14 1.85
CA ASP A 155 -2.38 14.13 0.54
C ASP A 155 -3.91 13.95 0.68
N ALA A 156 -4.35 13.01 1.52
CA ALA A 156 -5.77 12.74 1.75
C ALA A 156 -6.51 13.96 2.31
N LEU A 157 -5.93 14.65 3.30
CA LEU A 157 -6.51 15.89 3.84
C LEU A 157 -6.59 16.99 2.77
N ALA A 158 -5.54 17.14 1.94
CA ALA A 158 -5.55 18.10 0.83
C ALA A 158 -6.63 17.77 -0.23
N TYR A 159 -6.96 16.50 -0.39
CA TYR A 159 -8.03 16.02 -1.28
C TYR A 159 -9.41 15.97 -0.63
N ASN A 160 -9.59 16.53 0.57
CA ASN A 160 -10.83 16.50 1.35
C ASN A 160 -11.35 15.08 1.61
N MET A 161 -10.45 14.11 1.76
CA MET A 161 -10.77 12.75 2.20
C MET A 161 -10.75 12.66 3.73
N TYR A 162 -11.25 11.55 4.25
CA TYR A 162 -11.32 11.30 5.68
C TYR A 162 -10.13 10.49 6.15
N VAL A 163 -9.50 10.94 7.23
CA VAL A 163 -8.32 10.31 7.83
C VAL A 163 -8.63 9.93 9.27
N TYR A 164 -8.26 8.73 9.68
CA TYR A 164 -8.48 8.22 11.02
C TYR A 164 -7.28 7.46 11.55
N ALA A 165 -7.18 7.42 12.88
CA ALA A 165 -6.32 6.54 13.64
C ALA A 165 -7.21 5.59 14.46
N TYR A 166 -6.98 4.29 14.36
CA TYR A 166 -7.85 3.27 14.94
C TYR A 166 -7.05 2.32 15.83
N ASP A 167 -7.49 2.10 17.07
CA ASP A 167 -6.92 1.10 17.97
C ASP A 167 -7.78 -0.18 17.95
N MET A 168 -7.20 -1.29 17.52
CA MET A 168 -7.92 -2.56 17.40
C MET A 168 -8.28 -3.20 18.74
N VAL A 169 -7.60 -2.85 19.84
CA VAL A 169 -7.85 -3.42 21.17
C VAL A 169 -8.97 -2.66 21.86
N SER A 170 -8.88 -1.34 21.92
CA SER A 170 -9.92 -0.50 22.54
C SER A 170 -11.09 -0.22 21.61
N CYS A 171 -10.96 -0.50 20.32
CA CYS A 171 -11.89 -0.09 19.27
C CYS A 171 -12.05 1.44 19.18
N GLU A 172 -11.07 2.21 19.67
CA GLU A 172 -11.10 3.66 19.63
C GLU A 172 -10.79 4.17 18.22
N LEU A 173 -11.72 4.92 17.62
CA LEU A 173 -11.56 5.57 16.33
C LEU A 173 -11.38 7.08 16.50
N ARG A 174 -10.22 7.60 16.15
CA ARG A 174 -9.87 9.02 16.23
C ARG A 174 -9.84 9.64 14.85
N LYS A 175 -10.69 10.63 14.62
CA LYS A 175 -10.68 11.41 13.37
C LYS A 175 -9.52 12.41 13.37
N ILE A 176 -8.78 12.46 12.28
CA ILE A 176 -7.69 13.41 12.04
C ILE A 176 -8.22 14.49 11.10
N LEU A 177 -8.20 15.75 11.53
CA LEU A 177 -8.86 16.85 10.81
C LEU A 177 -7.88 17.79 10.12
N THR A 178 -6.67 17.92 10.66
CA THR A 178 -5.68 18.90 10.18
C THR A 178 -4.31 18.28 9.98
N GLN A 179 -3.46 18.96 9.21
CA GLN A 179 -2.06 18.55 9.03
C GLN A 179 -1.30 18.50 10.37
N ASP A 180 -1.57 19.46 11.28
CA ASP A 180 -0.98 19.46 12.62
C ASP A 180 -1.43 18.26 13.47
N ASP A 181 -2.63 17.73 13.21
CA ASP A 181 -3.10 16.52 13.87
C ASP A 181 -2.35 15.28 13.37
N VAL A 182 -1.96 15.24 12.08
CA VAL A 182 -1.19 14.12 11.52
C VAL A 182 0.12 13.94 12.28
N SER A 183 0.88 15.02 12.49
CA SER A 183 2.15 14.95 13.23
C SER A 183 1.94 14.58 14.70
N ARG A 184 0.85 15.03 15.33
CA ARG A 184 0.51 14.64 16.71
C ARG A 184 0.12 13.17 16.84
N GLN A 185 -0.62 12.66 15.86
CA GLN A 185 -1.07 11.26 15.86
C GLN A 185 0.04 10.29 15.45
N GLU A 186 1.15 10.74 14.84
CA GLU A 186 2.31 9.89 14.57
C GLU A 186 2.80 9.16 15.82
N VAL A 187 3.00 9.91 16.92
CA VAL A 187 3.48 9.36 18.20
C VAL A 187 2.49 8.34 18.76
N TRP A 188 1.19 8.60 18.60
CA TRP A 188 0.17 7.66 19.04
C TRP A 188 0.09 6.42 18.14
N LEU A 189 0.12 6.58 16.82
CA LEU A 189 0.05 5.48 15.85
C LEU A 189 1.27 4.55 15.95
N TRP A 190 2.47 5.11 16.05
CA TRP A 190 3.72 4.35 15.88
C TRP A 190 4.82 4.61 16.92
N GLY A 191 4.65 5.59 17.81
CA GLY A 191 5.66 5.98 18.79
C GLY A 191 5.66 5.18 20.10
N ASP A 192 4.65 4.34 20.34
CA ASP A 192 4.50 3.55 21.58
C ASP A 192 4.91 2.09 21.34
N PRO A 193 6.08 1.61 21.80
CA PRO A 193 6.58 0.26 21.57
C PRO A 193 5.66 -0.87 22.06
N GLU A 194 4.82 -0.61 23.06
CA GLU A 194 3.97 -1.63 23.70
C GLU A 194 2.60 -1.75 23.01
N HIS A 195 2.10 -0.66 22.43
CA HIS A 195 0.72 -0.62 21.88
C HIS A 195 0.62 -0.27 20.39
N HIS A 196 1.69 0.21 19.73
CA HIS A 196 1.62 0.62 18.32
C HIS A 196 1.22 -0.53 17.38
N GLN A 197 1.53 -1.78 17.74
CA GLN A 197 1.29 -2.94 16.89
C GLN A 197 -0.21 -3.19 16.64
N ASN A 198 -1.08 -2.57 17.44
CA ASN A 198 -2.53 -2.68 17.33
C ASN A 198 -3.21 -1.43 16.76
N ARG A 199 -2.44 -0.41 16.35
CA ARG A 199 -2.96 0.86 15.85
C ARG A 199 -2.80 0.97 14.35
N LEU A 200 -3.85 1.42 13.66
CA LEU A 200 -3.92 1.48 12.21
C LEU A 200 -4.27 2.90 11.76
N ALA A 201 -3.61 3.37 10.72
CA ALA A 201 -4.03 4.53 9.97
C ALA A 201 -5.07 4.12 8.91
N ILE A 202 -6.12 4.91 8.76
CA ILE A 202 -7.20 4.65 7.81
C ILE A 202 -7.42 5.90 6.96
N ILE A 203 -7.45 5.73 5.64
CA ILE A 203 -7.85 6.77 4.68
C ILE A 203 -9.11 6.28 3.96
N SER A 204 -10.13 7.12 3.91
CA SER A 204 -11.44 6.79 3.35
C SER A 204 -12.01 7.91 2.48
N LYS A 205 -12.71 7.54 1.40
CA LYS A 205 -13.51 8.49 0.59
C LYS A 205 -14.77 8.97 1.31
N TYR A 206 -15.27 8.18 2.25
CA TYR A 206 -16.50 8.46 2.98
C TYR A 206 -16.24 8.55 4.47
N GLU A 207 -17.09 9.32 5.16
CA GLU A 207 -17.07 9.38 6.61
C GLU A 207 -17.38 8.00 7.18
N LEU A 208 -16.49 7.50 8.05
CA LEU A 208 -16.72 6.26 8.78
C LEU A 208 -17.61 6.54 10.01
N PRO A 209 -18.49 5.59 10.38
CA PRO A 209 -19.32 5.74 11.57
C PRO A 209 -18.42 5.75 12.81
N ILE A 210 -18.46 6.84 13.57
CA ILE A 210 -17.82 6.94 14.89
C ILE A 210 -18.89 6.52 15.90
N GLN A 211 -18.70 5.39 16.57
CA GLN A 211 -19.54 4.96 17.70
C GLN A 211 -18.94 5.43 19.02
#